data_AF-A0AAU2K2S1-F1
#
_entry.id   AF-A0AAU2K2S1-F1
#
_cell.length_a   1.000
_cell.length_b   1.000
_cell.length_c   1.000
_cell.angle_alpha   90.00
_cell.angle_beta   90.00
_cell.angle_gamma   90.00
#
_symmetry.space_group_name_H-M   'P 1'
#
loop_
_entity.id
_entity.type
_entity.pdbx_description
1 polymer ?
#
loop_
_entity_poly.entity_id
_entity_poly.type
_entity_poly.pdbx_seq_one_letter_code
_entity_poly.pdbx_strand_id
1 'polypeptide(L)'
;MRIELLVVPDCPHTEPAVDLLRQALDEVGPYGAPVVTRVIPGQAEAERSGFTGSPTFLIDGLDPFTEPGRPPGMSCRLYRTPAGLSGLPTLDQLRQALTSALAAGGPRTRGGTEPPTGG
;
A
#
# COMPACT_ATOMS: atom_id res chain seq x y z
N MET A 1 5.51 5.06 10.48
CA MET A 1 4.81 4.36 9.41
C MET A 1 3.33 4.63 9.57
N ARG A 2 2.69 5.20 8.55
CA ARG A 2 1.25 5.47 8.48
C ARG A 2 0.65 4.53 7.44
N ILE A 3 -0.37 3.80 7.85
CA ILE A 3 -1.06 2.83 7.00
C ILE A 3 -2.47 3.33 6.74
N GLU A 4 -2.83 3.49 5.48
CA GLU A 4 -4.17 3.92 5.09
C GLU A 4 -4.80 2.92 4.13
N LEU A 5 -6.09 2.69 4.31
CA LEU A 5 -6.91 1.89 3.44
C LEU A 5 -7.95 2.80 2.78
N LEU A 6 -7.80 3.04 1.48
CA LEU A 6 -8.80 3.78 0.72
C LEU A 6 -9.87 2.80 0.21
N VAL A 7 -11.13 3.13 0.43
CA VAL A 7 -12.28 2.33 -0.03
C VAL A 7 -13.37 3.20 -0.63
N VAL A 8 -14.17 2.63 -1.52
CA VAL A 8 -15.45 3.26 -1.93
C VAL A 8 -16.54 3.01 -0.87
N PRO A 9 -17.66 3.77 -0.89
CA PRO A 9 -18.82 3.46 -0.08
C PRO A 9 -19.30 2.02 -0.33
N ASP A 10 -19.73 1.34 0.73
CA ASP A 10 -20.30 -0.01 0.66
C ASP A 10 -19.38 -1.07 0.02
N CYS A 11 -18.05 -0.87 0.07
CA CYS A 11 -17.12 -1.86 -0.46
C CYS A 11 -17.14 -3.15 0.40
N PRO A 12 -17.47 -4.32 -0.18
CA PRO A 12 -17.56 -5.58 0.56
C PRO A 12 -16.19 -6.10 1.03
N HIS A 13 -15.10 -5.56 0.47
CA HIS A 13 -13.74 -5.98 0.79
C HIS A 13 -13.09 -5.10 1.89
N THR A 14 -13.84 -4.18 2.50
CA THR A 14 -13.31 -3.27 3.52
C THR A 14 -12.80 -4.02 4.75
N GLU A 15 -13.65 -4.81 5.40
CA GLU A 15 -13.24 -5.57 6.60
C GLU A 15 -12.13 -6.60 6.29
N PRO A 16 -12.24 -7.43 5.24
CA PRO A 16 -11.16 -8.32 4.86
C PRO A 16 -9.82 -7.62 4.59
N ALA A 17 -9.82 -6.43 3.99
CA ALA A 17 -8.61 -5.66 3.74
C ALA A 17 -7.97 -5.13 5.03
N VAL A 18 -8.78 -4.68 5.99
CA VAL A 18 -8.30 -4.24 7.30
C VAL A 18 -7.69 -5.41 8.07
N ASP A 19 -8.34 -6.58 8.08
CA ASP A 19 -7.82 -7.76 8.75
C ASP A 19 -6.53 -8.27 8.12
N LEU A 20 -6.45 -8.24 6.78
CA LEU A 20 -5.22 -8.57 6.06
C LEU A 20 -4.07 -7.62 6.42
N LEU A 21 -4.35 -6.31 6.53
CA LEU A 21 -3.36 -5.33 6.97
C LEU A 21 -2.86 -5.60 8.39
N ARG A 22 -3.79 -5.89 9.32
CA ARG A 22 -3.44 -6.22 10.71
C ARG A 22 -2.56 -7.45 10.80
N GLN A 23 -2.96 -8.54 10.13
CA GLN A 23 -2.18 -9.77 10.07
C GLN A 23 -0.77 -9.51 9.50
N ALA A 24 -0.67 -8.75 8.40
CA ALA A 24 0.62 -8.43 7.82
C ALA A 24 1.48 -7.62 8.79
N LEU A 25 0.93 -6.58 9.44
CA LEU A 25 1.66 -5.75 10.40
C LEU A 25 2.15 -6.53 11.62
N ASP A 26 1.35 -7.47 12.11
CA ASP A 26 1.74 -8.36 13.22
C ASP A 26 2.96 -9.24 12.85
N GLU A 27 3.08 -9.63 11.56
CA GLU A 27 4.22 -10.41 11.06
C GLU A 27 5.47 -9.56 10.77
N VAL A 28 5.33 -8.30 10.32
CA VAL A 28 6.49 -7.47 9.92
C VAL A 28 7.13 -6.73 11.11
N GLY A 29 6.44 -6.63 12.24
CA GLY A 29 7.01 -6.12 13.49
C GLY A 29 6.88 -4.62 13.83
N PRO A 30 6.28 -3.71 13.04
CA PRO A 30 5.85 -2.41 13.57
C PRO A 30 4.55 -2.59 14.36
N TYR A 31 4.67 -3.21 15.54
CA TYR A 31 3.54 -3.42 16.45
C TYR A 31 2.84 -2.08 16.74
N GLY A 32 1.58 -1.96 16.31
CA GLY A 32 0.74 -0.80 16.62
C GLY A 32 0.71 0.35 15.61
N ALA A 33 1.18 0.16 14.36
CA ALA A 33 0.91 1.15 13.31
C ALA A 33 -0.62 1.28 13.10
N PRO A 34 -1.21 2.48 13.26
CA PRO A 34 -2.66 2.64 13.11
C PRO A 34 -3.04 2.45 11.64
N VAL A 35 -4.00 1.57 11.39
CA VAL A 35 -4.67 1.42 10.09
C VAL A 35 -5.82 2.41 10.04
N VAL A 36 -5.71 3.41 9.18
CA VAL A 36 -6.75 4.43 8.97
C VAL A 36 -7.52 4.10 7.70
N THR A 37 -8.79 3.74 7.85
CA THR A 37 -9.69 3.56 6.70
C THR A 37 -10.27 4.89 6.29
N ARG A 38 -10.15 5.24 5.00
CA ARG A 38 -10.68 6.47 4.42
C ARG A 38 -11.61 6.13 3.26
N VAL A 39 -12.84 6.64 3.33
CA VAL A 39 -13.83 6.46 2.27
C VAL A 39 -13.63 7.54 1.20
N ILE A 40 -13.55 7.13 -0.05
CA ILE A 40 -13.50 7.96 -1.24
C ILE A 40 -14.93 8.10 -1.77
N PRO A 41 -15.62 9.24 -1.57
CA PRO A 41 -17.07 9.33 -1.80
C PRO A 41 -17.45 9.54 -3.27
N GLY A 42 -16.50 9.73 -4.17
CA GLY A 42 -16.79 10.02 -5.57
C GLY A 42 -15.56 10.20 -6.44
N GLN A 43 -15.82 10.27 -7.76
CA GLN A 43 -14.78 10.33 -8.79
C GLN A 43 -13.79 11.50 -8.61
N ALA A 44 -14.27 12.67 -8.21
CA ALA A 44 -13.41 13.83 -8.00
C ALA A 44 -12.39 13.63 -6.86
N GLU A 45 -12.76 12.90 -5.80
CA GLU A 45 -11.80 12.54 -4.76
C GLU A 45 -10.87 11.44 -5.23
N ALA A 46 -11.38 10.48 -6.01
CA ALA A 46 -10.56 9.43 -6.58
C ALA A 46 -9.43 10.00 -7.45
N GLU A 47 -9.72 11.00 -8.29
CA GLU A 47 -8.72 11.71 -9.10
C GLU A 47 -7.69 12.44 -8.25
N ARG A 48 -8.13 13.17 -7.21
CA ARG A 48 -7.22 13.91 -6.31
C ARG A 48 -6.24 12.99 -5.57
N SER A 49 -6.70 11.82 -5.16
CA SER A 49 -5.88 10.87 -4.41
C SER A 49 -5.18 9.83 -5.28
N GLY A 50 -5.35 9.87 -6.60
CA GLY A 50 -4.85 8.82 -7.50
C GLY A 50 -5.44 7.44 -7.23
N PHE A 51 -6.66 7.38 -6.69
CA PHE A 51 -7.33 6.14 -6.30
C PHE A 51 -7.75 5.34 -7.53
N THR A 52 -7.06 4.22 -7.78
CA THR A 52 -7.29 3.36 -8.96
C THR A 52 -8.33 2.25 -8.72
N GLY A 53 -8.95 2.24 -7.53
CA GLY A 53 -10.07 1.37 -7.18
C GLY A 53 -10.02 0.85 -5.75
N SER A 54 -11.12 0.24 -5.31
CA SER A 54 -11.29 -0.28 -3.95
C SER A 54 -10.98 -1.77 -3.85
N PRO A 55 -10.32 -2.23 -2.77
CA PRO A 55 -9.54 -1.43 -1.82
C PRO A 55 -8.25 -0.90 -2.45
N THR A 56 -7.66 0.15 -1.89
CA THR A 56 -6.28 0.59 -2.18
C THR A 56 -5.51 0.72 -0.87
N PHE A 57 -4.33 0.12 -0.82
CA PHE A 57 -3.44 0.12 0.34
C PHE A 57 -2.41 1.22 0.16
N LEU A 58 -2.31 2.14 1.12
CA LEU A 58 -1.28 3.17 1.13
C LEU A 58 -0.36 2.96 2.32
N ILE A 59 0.94 2.91 2.04
CA ILE A 59 2.00 2.82 3.04
C ILE A 59 2.80 4.11 2.97
N ASP A 60 2.75 4.90 4.05
CA ASP A 60 3.32 6.25 4.11
C ASP A 60 2.90 7.14 2.92
N GLY A 61 1.64 6.98 2.48
CA GLY A 61 1.04 7.71 1.35
C GLY A 61 1.32 7.12 -0.03
N LEU A 62 2.02 5.99 -0.12
CA LEU A 62 2.43 5.37 -1.39
C LEU A 62 1.70 4.04 -1.60
N ASP A 63 1.10 3.84 -2.78
CA ASP A 63 0.48 2.55 -3.16
C ASP A 63 1.55 1.59 -3.69
N PRO A 64 1.92 0.53 -2.95
CA PRO A 64 2.95 -0.41 -3.39
C PRO A 64 2.50 -1.28 -4.56
N PHE A 65 1.20 -1.35 -4.83
CA PHE A 65 0.64 -2.15 -5.90
C PHE A 65 0.34 -1.32 -7.15
N THR A 66 0.58 0.00 -7.13
CA THR A 66 0.17 0.90 -8.21
C THR A 66 0.61 0.37 -9.59
N GLU A 67 -0.34 0.31 -10.53
CA GLU A 67 -0.07 -0.11 -11.90
C GLU A 67 0.04 1.13 -12.79
N PRO A 68 1.19 1.37 -13.45
CA PRO A 68 1.35 2.53 -14.31
C PRO A 68 0.33 2.51 -15.45
N GLY A 69 -0.32 3.67 -15.68
CA GLY A 69 -1.32 3.83 -16.73
C GLY A 69 -2.75 3.45 -16.35
N ARG A 70 -3.01 3.02 -15.10
CA ARG A 70 -4.37 2.78 -14.63
C ARG A 70 -5.03 4.10 -14.20
N PRO A 71 -6.15 4.51 -14.82
CA PRO A 71 -6.82 5.75 -14.45
C PRO A 71 -7.47 5.65 -13.06
N PRO A 72 -7.56 6.76 -12.32
CA PRO A 72 -8.33 6.82 -11.09
C PRO A 72 -9.82 6.54 -11.34
N GLY A 73 -10.46 5.78 -10.45
CA GLY A 73 -11.85 5.40 -10.63
C GLY A 73 -12.49 4.76 -9.40
N MET A 74 -13.82 4.90 -9.33
CA MET A 74 -14.68 4.35 -8.27
C MET A 74 -14.97 2.84 -8.40
N SER A 75 -14.08 2.10 -9.04
CA SER A 75 -14.30 0.68 -9.38
C SER A 75 -13.62 -0.26 -8.39
N CYS A 76 -14.03 -1.52 -8.35
CA CYS A 76 -13.27 -2.56 -7.63
C CYS A 76 -11.89 -2.75 -8.26
N ARG A 77 -10.88 -2.79 -7.42
CA ARG A 77 -9.52 -3.10 -7.81
C ARG A 77 -9.30 -4.61 -7.80
N LEU A 78 -8.60 -5.11 -8.81
CA LEU A 78 -8.18 -6.49 -8.89
C LEU A 78 -6.67 -6.57 -8.70
N TYR A 79 -6.26 -7.49 -7.86
CA TYR A 79 -4.88 -7.81 -7.52
C TYR A 79 -4.50 -9.13 -8.17
N ARG A 80 -3.28 -9.19 -8.72
CA ARG A 80 -2.71 -10.43 -9.25
C ARG A 80 -2.17 -11.25 -8.10
N THR A 81 -2.81 -12.37 -7.81
CA THR A 81 -2.36 -13.33 -6.81
C THR A 81 -1.90 -14.62 -7.50
N PRO A 82 -1.14 -15.50 -6.82
CA PRO A 82 -0.77 -16.80 -7.37
C PRO A 82 -1.99 -17.68 -7.72
N ALA A 83 -3.14 -17.45 -7.09
CA ALA A 83 -4.39 -18.16 -7.37
C ALA A 83 -5.23 -17.51 -8.49
N GLY A 84 -4.78 -16.38 -9.06
CA GLY A 84 -5.50 -15.62 -10.08
C GLY A 84 -5.82 -14.19 -9.64
N LEU A 85 -6.74 -13.53 -10.35
CA LEU A 85 -7.21 -12.19 -10.00
C LEU A 85 -8.14 -12.25 -8.79
N SER A 86 -7.88 -11.42 -7.79
CA SER A 86 -8.69 -11.33 -6.56
C SER A 86 -8.96 -9.87 -6.20
N GLY A 87 -10.01 -9.62 -5.40
CA GLY A 87 -10.32 -8.30 -4.86
C GLY A 87 -9.35 -7.81 -3.78
N LEU A 88 -8.39 -8.65 -3.37
CA LEU A 88 -7.38 -8.39 -2.36
C LEU A 88 -6.03 -8.98 -2.79
N PRO A 89 -4.89 -8.36 -2.41
CA PRO A 89 -3.58 -8.98 -2.54
C PRO A 89 -3.46 -10.16 -1.57
N THR A 90 -2.41 -10.97 -1.74
CA THR A 90 -2.09 -11.99 -0.72
C THR A 90 -1.43 -11.37 0.50
N LEU A 91 -1.50 -12.09 1.63
CA LEU A 91 -0.80 -11.72 2.85
C LEU A 91 0.70 -11.53 2.61
N ASP A 92 1.33 -12.46 1.88
CA ASP A 92 2.77 -12.38 1.59
C ASP A 92 3.13 -11.16 0.73
N GLN A 93 2.30 -10.83 -0.28
CA GLN A 93 2.50 -9.63 -1.09
C GLN A 93 2.44 -8.35 -0.24
N LEU A 94 1.48 -8.28 0.68
CA LEU A 94 1.33 -7.13 1.58
C LEU A 94 2.48 -7.05 2.59
N ARG A 95 2.89 -8.19 3.15
CA ARG A 95 4.06 -8.33 4.03
C ARG A 95 5.33 -7.86 3.35
N GLN A 96 5.56 -8.27 2.09
CA GLN A 96 6.70 -7.83 1.30
C GLN A 96 6.66 -6.31 1.09
N ALA A 97 5.52 -5.75 0.69
CA ALA A 97 5.35 -4.31 0.51
C ALA A 97 5.66 -3.51 1.79
N LEU A 98 5.14 -3.96 2.94
CA LEU A 98 5.42 -3.37 4.26
C LEU A 98 6.92 -3.48 4.61
N THR A 99 7.54 -4.64 4.38
CA THR A 99 8.97 -4.87 4.64
C THR A 99 9.83 -3.93 3.79
N SER A 100 9.52 -3.80 2.49
CA SER A 100 10.22 -2.89 1.58
C SER A 100 10.06 -1.44 1.99
N ALA A 101 8.87 -1.02 2.43
CA ALA A 101 8.63 0.32 2.93
C ALA A 101 9.43 0.62 4.22
N LEU A 102 9.47 -0.33 5.16
CA LEU A 102 10.29 -0.24 6.37
C LEU A 102 11.79 -0.12 6.04
N ALA A 103 12.27 -0.88 5.05
CA ALA A 103 13.65 -0.80 4.59
C ALA A 103 13.96 0.53 3.89
N ALA A 104 13.04 1.05 3.07
CA ALA A 104 13.17 2.34 2.39
C ALA A 104 13.09 3.54 3.36
N GLY A 105 12.41 3.37 4.50
CA GLY A 105 12.33 4.32 5.61
C GLY A 105 13.47 4.23 6.63
N GLY A 106 14.39 3.26 6.48
CA GLY A 106 15.61 3.16 7.30
C GLY A 106 16.50 4.40 7.16
N PRO A 107 17.48 4.61 8.06
CA PRO A 107 18.37 5.76 7.97
C PRO A 107 19.02 5.75 6.58
N ARG A 108 18.65 6.75 5.77
CA ARG A 108 19.31 7.00 4.49
C ARG A 108 20.76 7.32 4.83
N THR A 109 21.63 6.31 4.84
CA THR A 109 23.06 6.55 4.69
C THR A 109 23.24 7.07 3.27
N ARG A 110 23.00 8.37 3.11
CA ARG A 110 23.56 9.15 2.02
C ARG A 110 25.05 9.26 2.32
N GLY A 111 25.78 8.21 1.98
CA GLY A 111 27.22 8.11 2.18
C GLY A 111 27.72 6.87 1.46
N GLY A 112 28.30 7.05 0.27
CA GLY A 112 28.90 5.92 -0.45
C GLY A 112 29.09 6.13 -1.95
N THR A 113 29.73 7.21 -2.36
CA THR A 113 30.52 7.32 -3.61
C THR A 113 31.37 8.57 -3.39
N GLU A 114 32.70 8.50 -3.23
CA GLU A 114 33.70 7.86 -4.09
C GLU A 114 35.02 7.58 -3.33
N PRO A 115 35.89 6.63 -3.77
CA PRO A 115 37.18 6.31 -3.16
C PRO A 115 38.35 7.10 -3.84
N PRO A 116 39.65 6.70 -3.79
CA PRO A 116 40.64 7.36 -2.94
C PRO A 116 41.84 8.04 -3.68
N THR A 117 42.60 8.84 -2.92
CA THR A 117 44.05 9.14 -3.03
C THR A 117 44.60 9.98 -4.20
N GLY A 118 45.02 11.21 -3.84
CA GLY A 118 46.43 11.66 -3.95
C GLY A 118 47.05 11.93 -5.33
N GLY A 119 47.43 13.19 -5.54
CA GLY A 119 48.41 13.67 -6.51
C GLY A 119 49.04 14.97 -6.01
#